data_AF-A0A1I0TQN5-F1
#
_entry.id   AF-A0A1I0TQN5-F1
#
_cell.length_a   1.000
_cell.length_b   1.000
_cell.length_c   1.000
_cell.angle_alpha   90.00
_cell.angle_beta   90.00
_cell.angle_gamma   90.00
#
_symmetry.space_group_name_H-M   'P 1'
#
loop_
_entity.id
_entity.type
_entity.pdbx_description
1 polymer ?
#
loop_
_entity_poly.entity_id
_entity_poly.type
_entity_poly.pdbx_seq_one_letter_code
_entity_poly.pdbx_strand_id
1 'polypeptide(L)'
;MIRRAKPEDATQVVPLLLQAMAELAPKLTQTQDQSTINRIFEHFFQQSGNQYSYENTLVFEEADKVHGSLTAYDGAKLLELRKPFLIYLSQPDITDNHLDAETQSGEFYLDSISVNVSAQGKGIGKQLIKAGLAWGKQSGHQTIGLLVEQIMRGP
;
A
#
# COMPACT_ATOMS: atom_id res chain seq x y z
N MET A 1 -16.74 2.63 8.61
CA MET A 1 -16.87 3.56 7.46
C MET A 1 -15.58 3.60 6.67
N ILE A 2 -15.65 3.78 5.35
CA ILE A 2 -14.45 4.01 4.52
C ILE A 2 -14.16 5.51 4.49
N ARG A 3 -12.90 5.89 4.68
CA ARG A 3 -12.44 7.28 4.53
C ARG A 3 -11.00 7.35 4.01
N ARG A 4 -10.56 8.54 3.63
CA ARG A 4 -9.13 8.86 3.43
C ARG A 4 -8.37 8.67 4.73
N ALA A 5 -7.16 8.15 4.64
CA ALA A 5 -6.22 8.14 5.74
C ALA A 5 -5.76 9.57 6.08
N LYS A 6 -5.24 9.73 7.29
CA LYS A 6 -4.60 10.94 7.80
C LYS A 6 -3.21 10.59 8.33
N PRO A 7 -2.30 11.56 8.50
CA PRO A 7 -0.97 11.30 9.06
C PRO A 7 -1.02 10.60 10.43
N GLU A 8 -2.04 10.88 11.24
CA GLU A 8 -2.20 10.30 12.58
C GLU A 8 -2.56 8.79 12.56
N ASP A 9 -3.00 8.26 11.41
CA ASP A 9 -3.33 6.84 11.27
C ASP A 9 -2.09 5.94 11.16
N ALA A 10 -0.89 6.51 11.08
CA ALA A 10 0.36 5.81 10.78
C ALA A 10 0.56 4.52 11.61
N THR A 11 0.41 4.62 12.92
CA THR A 11 0.62 3.49 13.85
C THR A 11 -0.41 2.37 13.69
N GLN A 12 -1.59 2.67 13.13
CA GLN A 12 -2.62 1.67 12.86
C GLN A 12 -2.54 1.11 11.43
N VAL A 13 -2.07 1.90 10.47
CA VAL A 13 -2.03 1.54 9.05
C VAL A 13 -0.72 0.85 8.66
N VAL A 14 0.43 1.28 9.18
CA VAL A 14 1.72 0.68 8.84
C VAL A 14 1.77 -0.82 9.13
N PRO A 15 1.27 -1.34 10.28
CA PRO A 15 1.20 -2.78 10.48
C PRO A 15 0.38 -3.52 9.42
N LEU A 16 -0.70 -2.90 8.93
CA LEU A 16 -1.53 -3.48 7.86
C LEU A 16 -0.81 -3.46 6.51
N LEU A 17 -0.10 -2.37 6.20
CA LEU A 17 0.72 -2.24 5.00
C LEU A 17 1.83 -3.31 5.00
N LEU A 18 2.58 -3.43 6.11
CA LEU A 18 3.64 -4.42 6.26
C LEU A 18 3.10 -5.86 6.20
N GLN A 19 1.92 -6.12 6.75
CA GLN A 19 1.24 -7.41 6.61
C GLN A 19 1.00 -7.77 5.14
N ALA A 20 0.64 -6.81 4.30
CA ALA A 20 0.46 -7.04 2.86
C ALA A 20 1.78 -7.19 2.11
N MET A 21 2.83 -6.48 2.52
CA MET A 21 4.15 -6.55 1.89
C MET A 21 4.92 -7.83 2.25
N ALA A 22 4.68 -8.41 3.42
CA ALA A 22 5.35 -9.61 3.92
C ALA A 22 6.90 -9.52 3.75
N GLU A 23 7.51 -10.45 3.03
CA GLU A 23 8.96 -10.52 2.80
C GLU A 23 9.50 -9.38 1.94
N LEU A 24 8.65 -8.58 1.28
CA LEU A 24 9.10 -7.43 0.50
C LEU A 24 9.59 -6.29 1.39
N ALA A 25 8.97 -6.07 2.55
CA ALA A 25 9.37 -5.00 3.46
C ALA A 25 10.83 -5.11 3.97
N PRO A 26 11.29 -6.27 4.50
CA PRO A 26 12.69 -6.44 4.92
C PRO A 26 13.67 -6.41 3.75
N LYS A 27 13.27 -6.90 2.56
CA LYS A 27 14.10 -6.83 1.34
C LYS A 27 14.34 -5.39 0.91
N LEU A 28 13.27 -4.59 0.82
CA LEU A 28 13.34 -3.19 0.43
C LEU A 28 14.16 -2.36 1.41
N THR A 29 13.94 -2.55 2.71
CA THR A 29 14.64 -1.78 3.75
C THR A 29 16.04 -2.31 4.07
N GLN A 30 16.43 -3.46 3.49
CA GLN A 30 17.70 -4.16 3.74
C GLN A 30 17.98 -4.43 5.23
N THR A 31 16.93 -4.66 6.02
CA THR A 31 17.05 -4.99 7.43
C THR A 31 16.00 -6.01 7.84
N GLN A 32 16.32 -6.79 8.86
CA GLN A 32 15.39 -7.75 9.49
C GLN A 32 14.82 -7.19 10.81
N ASP A 33 15.30 -6.04 11.28
CA ASP A 33 14.80 -5.41 12.50
C ASP A 33 13.43 -4.77 12.26
N GLN A 34 12.38 -5.43 12.75
CA GLN A 34 11.00 -4.99 12.62
C GLN A 34 10.76 -3.59 13.20
N SER A 35 11.50 -3.19 14.23
CA SER A 35 11.33 -1.85 14.80
C SER A 35 11.83 -0.76 13.85
N THR A 36 12.97 -0.99 13.20
CA THR A 36 13.50 -0.12 12.14
C THR A 36 12.57 -0.10 10.93
N ILE A 37 12.07 -1.25 10.47
CA ILE A 37 11.11 -1.32 9.36
C ILE A 37 9.86 -0.47 9.67
N ASN A 38 9.21 -0.70 10.80
CA ASN A 38 8.03 0.06 11.20
C ASN A 38 8.31 1.57 11.21
N ARG A 39 9.42 2.01 11.82
CA ARG A 39 9.78 3.43 11.87
C ARG A 39 9.99 4.05 10.50
N ILE A 40 10.59 3.33 9.55
CA ILE A 40 10.76 3.79 8.17
C ILE A 40 9.39 3.99 7.51
N PHE A 41 8.52 2.99 7.58
CA PHE A 41 7.21 3.09 6.95
C PHE A 41 6.28 4.10 7.63
N GLU A 42 6.34 4.27 8.96
CA GLU A 42 5.63 5.34 9.67
C GLU A 42 6.10 6.72 9.24
N HIS A 43 7.42 6.91 9.11
CA HIS A 43 7.99 8.15 8.59
C HIS A 43 7.40 8.48 7.21
N PHE A 44 7.45 7.53 6.27
CA PHE A 44 6.93 7.75 4.91
C PHE A 44 5.42 7.90 4.84
N PHE A 45 4.69 7.13 5.64
CA PHE A 45 3.23 7.23 5.69
C PHE A 45 2.77 8.63 6.10
N GLN A 46 3.51 9.30 6.99
CA GLN A 46 3.18 10.66 7.44
C GLN A 46 3.59 11.76 6.46
N GLN A 47 4.49 11.48 5.52
CA GLN A 47 4.90 12.44 4.49
C GLN A 47 3.94 12.39 3.29
N SER A 48 3.83 13.50 2.56
CA SER A 48 3.18 13.56 1.24
C SER A 48 4.10 13.09 0.11
N GLY A 49 3.54 12.86 -1.08
CA GLY A 49 4.32 12.72 -2.31
C GLY A 49 5.22 11.47 -2.39
N ASN A 50 4.84 10.38 -1.72
CA ASN A 50 5.54 9.11 -1.79
C ASN A 50 4.56 7.92 -1.88
N GLN A 51 5.05 6.76 -2.30
CA GLN A 51 4.25 5.57 -2.59
C GLN A 51 3.39 5.13 -1.41
N TYR A 52 3.91 5.25 -0.18
CA TYR A 52 3.29 4.74 1.04
C TYR A 52 2.57 5.83 1.85
N SER A 53 2.44 7.04 1.31
CA SER A 53 1.83 8.19 1.97
C SER A 53 0.35 7.95 2.33
N TYR A 54 -0.09 8.55 3.43
CA TYR A 54 -1.51 8.70 3.79
C TYR A 54 -2.38 9.26 2.64
N GLU A 55 -1.80 10.09 1.76
CA GLU A 55 -2.50 10.65 0.58
C GLU A 55 -2.99 9.54 -0.36
N ASN A 56 -2.25 8.43 -0.42
CA ASN A 56 -2.51 7.29 -1.28
C ASN A 56 -3.32 6.20 -0.58
N THR A 57 -3.83 6.41 0.64
CA THR A 57 -4.47 5.36 1.44
C THR A 57 -5.93 5.63 1.78
N LEU A 58 -6.76 4.61 1.62
CA LEU A 58 -8.10 4.49 2.21
C LEU A 58 -8.04 3.59 3.44
N VAL A 59 -8.83 3.91 4.46
CA VAL A 59 -9.00 3.07 5.65
C VAL A 59 -10.46 2.71 5.85
N PHE A 60 -10.69 1.49 6.36
CA PHE A 60 -11.95 1.12 7.00
C PHE A 60 -11.80 1.36 8.50
N GLU A 61 -12.56 2.31 9.04
CA GLU A 61 -12.58 2.65 10.45
C GLU A 61 -13.90 2.23 11.10
N GLU A 62 -13.84 1.66 12.29
CA GLU A 62 -15.00 1.41 13.15
C GLU A 62 -14.61 1.67 14.60
N ALA A 63 -15.44 2.40 15.36
CA ALA A 63 -15.17 2.78 16.74
C ALA A 63 -13.76 3.42 16.93
N ASP A 64 -13.43 4.41 16.11
CA ASP A 64 -12.16 5.14 16.10
C ASP A 64 -10.91 4.26 15.87
N LYS A 65 -11.10 3.04 15.38
CA LYS A 65 -10.03 2.08 15.10
C LYS A 65 -10.00 1.68 13.63
N VAL A 66 -8.81 1.66 13.06
CA VAL A 66 -8.58 1.18 11.69
C VAL A 66 -8.55 -0.35 11.70
N HIS A 67 -9.42 -0.96 10.91
CA HIS A 67 -9.52 -2.42 10.77
C HIS A 67 -9.05 -2.94 9.41
N GLY A 68 -8.82 -2.05 8.45
CA GLY A 68 -8.26 -2.41 7.15
C GLY A 68 -7.81 -1.17 6.39
N SER A 69 -6.88 -1.37 5.47
CA SER A 69 -6.33 -0.32 4.63
C SER A 69 -6.23 -0.78 3.18
N LEU A 70 -6.27 0.19 2.27
CA LEU A 70 -5.97 0.02 0.85
C LEU A 70 -5.11 1.21 0.41
N THR A 71 -3.91 0.93 -0.10
CA THR A 71 -3.07 1.93 -0.76
C THR A 71 -3.22 1.79 -2.26
N ALA A 72 -3.43 2.91 -2.94
CA ALA A 72 -3.59 2.94 -4.39
C ALA A 72 -3.17 4.30 -4.97
N TYR A 73 -2.77 4.31 -6.24
CA TYR A 73 -2.32 5.53 -6.93
C TYR A 73 -2.37 5.33 -8.44
N ASP A 74 -2.15 6.42 -9.19
CA ASP A 74 -1.94 6.35 -10.64
C ASP A 74 -0.66 5.55 -10.93
N GLY A 75 -0.80 4.42 -11.64
CA GLY A 75 0.32 3.53 -11.94
C GLY A 75 1.44 4.23 -12.72
N ALA A 76 1.11 5.24 -13.54
CA ALA A 76 2.12 6.03 -14.26
C ALA A 76 3.04 6.82 -13.31
N LYS A 77 2.61 7.06 -12.06
CA LYS A 77 3.37 7.78 -11.04
C LYS A 77 4.21 6.86 -10.14
N LEU A 78 4.22 5.55 -10.37
CA LEU A 78 4.94 4.61 -9.50
C LEU A 78 6.40 5.00 -9.26
N LEU A 79 7.14 5.30 -10.33
CA LEU A 79 8.55 5.69 -10.24
C LEU A 79 8.74 7.02 -9.50
N GLU A 80 7.86 8.00 -9.75
CA GLU A 80 7.88 9.29 -9.06
C GLU A 80 7.64 9.12 -7.55
N LEU A 81 6.60 8.37 -7.20
CA LEU A 81 6.18 8.13 -5.81
C LEU A 81 7.17 7.25 -5.05
N ARG A 82 7.86 6.32 -5.72
CA ARG A 82 8.84 5.43 -5.08
C ARG A 82 10.19 6.11 -4.86
N LYS A 83 10.55 7.10 -5.68
CA LYS A 83 11.86 7.78 -5.64
C LYS A 83 12.25 8.31 -4.25
N PRO A 84 11.39 9.01 -3.47
CA PRO A 84 11.75 9.47 -2.13
C PRO A 84 12.17 8.34 -1.19
N PHE A 85 11.51 7.18 -1.29
CA PHE A 85 11.79 6.00 -0.48
C PHE A 85 13.17 5.42 -0.80
N LEU A 86 13.48 5.24 -2.09
CA LEU A 86 14.78 4.71 -2.54
C LEU A 86 15.95 5.64 -2.20
N ILE A 87 15.75 6.96 -2.33
CA ILE A 87 16.77 7.96 -1.94
C ILE A 87 17.07 7.88 -0.44
N TYR A 88 16.04 7.81 0.40
CA TYR A 88 16.21 7.71 1.85
C TYR A 88 17.02 6.47 2.26
N LEU A 89 16.80 5.36 1.55
CA LEU A 89 17.52 4.11 1.78
C LEU A 89 18.93 4.10 1.17
N SER A 90 19.38 5.19 0.55
CA SER A 90 20.66 5.27 -0.18
C SER A 90 20.78 4.21 -1.28
N GLN A 91 19.65 3.86 -1.89
CA GLN A 91 19.52 2.83 -2.92
C GLN A 91 18.92 3.43 -4.21
N PRO A 92 19.49 4.51 -4.77
CA PRO A 92 18.90 5.21 -5.92
C PRO A 92 18.86 4.37 -7.20
N ASP A 93 19.78 3.40 -7.30
CA ASP A 93 19.96 2.52 -8.47
C ASP A 93 19.29 1.15 -8.29
N ILE A 94 18.59 0.91 -7.17
CA ILE A 94 17.73 -0.26 -7.05
C ILE A 94 16.48 0.00 -7.89
N THR A 95 16.64 -0.26 -9.18
CA THR A 95 15.59 -0.80 -10.02
C THR A 95 15.42 -2.24 -9.57
N ASP A 96 14.72 -2.51 -8.47
CA ASP A 96 14.48 -3.91 -8.10
C ASP A 96 13.75 -4.54 -9.30
N ASN A 97 14.45 -5.45 -9.98
CA ASN A 97 14.14 -6.00 -11.30
C ASN A 97 12.85 -6.88 -11.29
N HIS A 98 12.06 -6.80 -10.22
CA HIS A 98 10.69 -7.31 -10.17
C HIS A 98 9.63 -6.24 -10.53
N LEU A 99 10.00 -4.96 -10.64
CA LEU A 99 9.08 -3.82 -10.63
C LEU A 99 8.86 -3.12 -11.98
N ASP A 100 9.54 -3.54 -13.04
CA ASP A 100 9.49 -2.85 -14.35
C ASP A 100 8.15 -2.96 -15.09
N ALA A 101 7.15 -3.66 -14.54
CA ALA A 101 5.77 -3.59 -15.04
C ALA A 101 4.72 -4.09 -14.03
N GLU A 102 4.79 -3.70 -12.75
CA GLU A 102 3.63 -3.99 -11.86
C GLU A 102 2.36 -3.28 -12.32
N THR A 103 2.54 -2.15 -13.01
CA THR A 103 1.46 -1.29 -13.47
C THR A 103 1.58 -1.08 -14.98
N GLN A 104 0.48 -1.16 -15.70
CA GLN A 104 0.45 -0.71 -17.09
C GLN A 104 0.08 0.78 -17.14
N SER A 105 0.64 1.50 -18.11
CA SER A 105 0.29 2.91 -18.34
C SER A 105 -1.22 3.05 -18.55
N GLY A 106 -1.87 3.86 -17.72
CA GLY A 106 -3.32 4.10 -17.76
C GLY A 106 -4.12 3.42 -16.65
N GLU A 107 -3.49 2.56 -15.85
CA GLU A 107 -4.15 1.87 -14.73
C GLU A 107 -4.10 2.67 -13.42
N PHE A 108 -5.20 2.68 -12.69
CA PHE A 108 -5.18 2.99 -11.26
C PHE A 108 -4.76 1.73 -10.51
N TYR A 109 -3.62 1.74 -9.83
CA TYR A 109 -3.03 0.56 -9.23
C TYR A 109 -3.43 0.42 -7.77
N LEU A 110 -4.00 -0.73 -7.38
CA LEU A 110 -4.24 -1.09 -5.99
C LEU A 110 -2.99 -1.82 -5.45
N ASP A 111 -2.09 -1.04 -4.87
CA ASP A 111 -0.75 -1.46 -4.42
C ASP A 111 -0.78 -2.42 -3.23
N SER A 112 -1.60 -2.13 -2.23
CA SER A 112 -1.74 -3.01 -1.08
C SER A 112 -3.17 -2.98 -0.54
N ILE A 113 -3.64 -4.14 -0.08
CA ILE A 113 -4.96 -4.30 0.54
C ILE A 113 -4.79 -5.24 1.73
N SER A 114 -5.18 -4.77 2.91
CA SER A 114 -4.98 -5.53 4.14
C SER A 114 -6.12 -5.32 5.11
N VAL A 115 -6.47 -6.39 5.83
CA VAL A 115 -7.48 -6.38 6.88
C VAL A 115 -6.84 -6.97 8.13
N ASN A 116 -7.02 -6.29 9.26
CA ASN A 116 -6.57 -6.74 10.55
C ASN A 116 -7.11 -8.15 10.81
N VAL A 117 -6.25 -9.07 11.27
CA VAL A 117 -6.60 -10.48 11.50
C VAL A 117 -7.87 -10.64 12.36
N SER A 118 -8.05 -9.80 13.38
CA SER A 118 -9.24 -9.83 14.26
C SER A 118 -10.54 -9.36 13.59
N ALA A 119 -10.48 -8.80 12.39
CA ALA A 119 -11.61 -8.23 11.64
C ALA A 119 -11.84 -8.91 10.27
N GLN A 120 -11.10 -9.97 9.95
CA GLN A 120 -11.28 -10.75 8.73
C GLN A 120 -12.62 -11.52 8.69
N GLY A 121 -13.04 -11.98 7.52
CA GLY A 121 -14.32 -12.69 7.33
C GLY A 121 -15.57 -11.80 7.32
N LYS A 122 -15.44 -10.50 7.64
CA LYS A 122 -16.56 -9.53 7.71
C LYS A 122 -16.81 -8.75 6.41
N GLY A 123 -16.15 -9.14 5.31
CA GLY A 123 -16.29 -8.46 4.02
C GLY A 123 -15.58 -7.09 3.90
N ILE A 124 -14.72 -6.71 4.85
CA ILE A 124 -13.99 -5.42 4.86
C ILE A 124 -13.11 -5.26 3.62
N GLY A 125 -12.35 -6.30 3.23
CA GLY A 125 -11.53 -6.27 2.02
C GLY A 125 -12.35 -6.00 0.75
N LYS A 126 -13.53 -6.59 0.64
CA LYS A 126 -14.46 -6.32 -0.48
C LYS A 126 -14.95 -4.88 -0.49
N GLN A 127 -15.19 -4.28 0.68
CA GLN A 127 -15.58 -2.88 0.79
C GLN A 127 -14.44 -1.94 0.40
N LEU A 128 -13.21 -2.23 0.86
CA LEU A 128 -12.00 -1.50 0.48
C LEU A 128 -11.79 -1.55 -1.03
N ILE A 129 -11.83 -2.74 -1.64
CA ILE A 129 -11.71 -2.89 -3.10
C ILE A 129 -12.75 -2.05 -3.82
N LYS A 130 -14.05 -2.16 -3.46
CA LYS A 130 -15.10 -1.35 -4.07
C LYS A 130 -14.85 0.16 -3.95
N ALA A 131 -14.33 0.61 -2.81
CA ALA A 131 -13.98 2.01 -2.61
C ALA A 131 -12.76 2.43 -3.45
N GLY A 132 -11.74 1.58 -3.57
CA GLY A 132 -10.61 1.77 -4.47
C GLY A 132 -11.04 1.84 -5.94
N LEU A 133 -11.99 1.00 -6.36
CA LEU A 133 -12.58 1.05 -7.69
C LEU A 133 -13.28 2.39 -7.97
N ALA A 134 -14.10 2.83 -7.02
CA ALA A 134 -14.79 4.11 -7.11
C ALA A 134 -13.79 5.29 -7.13
N TRP A 135 -12.73 5.21 -6.33
CA TRP A 135 -11.68 6.22 -6.30
C TRP A 135 -10.94 6.29 -7.65
N GLY A 136 -10.47 5.17 -8.20
CA GLY A 136 -9.80 5.16 -9.52
C GLY A 136 -10.67 5.79 -10.61
N LYS A 137 -11.97 5.45 -10.64
CA LYS A 137 -12.94 6.04 -11.58
C LYS A 137 -13.11 7.55 -11.38
N GLN A 138 -13.18 8.03 -10.13
CA GLN A 138 -13.29 9.46 -9.82
C GLN A 138 -12.02 10.22 -10.21
N SER A 139 -10.86 9.56 -10.14
CA SER A 139 -9.57 10.10 -10.59
C SER A 139 -9.39 10.08 -12.12
N GLY A 140 -10.38 9.60 -12.88
CA GLY A 140 -10.37 9.60 -14.35
C GLY A 140 -9.83 8.34 -14.99
N HIS A 141 -9.49 7.30 -14.21
CA HIS A 141 -9.00 6.03 -14.77
C HIS A 141 -10.15 5.13 -15.23
N GLN A 142 -9.93 4.44 -16.35
CA GLN A 142 -10.87 3.46 -16.91
C GLN A 142 -10.48 2.01 -16.57
N THR A 143 -9.20 1.79 -16.24
CA THR A 143 -8.63 0.48 -15.92
C THR A 143 -8.08 0.51 -14.50
N ILE A 144 -8.25 -0.59 -13.77
CA ILE A 144 -7.74 -0.75 -12.42
C ILE A 144 -6.93 -2.03 -12.37
N GLY A 145 -5.65 -1.90 -12.02
CA GLY A 145 -4.69 -2.98 -11.92
C GLY A 145 -4.45 -3.37 -10.46
N LEU A 146 -4.18 -4.64 -10.23
CA LEU A 146 -3.62 -5.12 -8.97
C LEU A 146 -2.82 -6.39 -9.23
N LEU A 147 -1.69 -6.55 -8.57
CA LEU A 147 -0.93 -7.80 -8.63
C LEU A 147 -1.38 -8.75 -7.52
N VAL A 148 -1.56 -10.02 -7.88
CA VAL A 148 -1.89 -11.09 -6.93
C VAL A 148 -0.80 -12.13 -7.01
N GLU A 149 -0.20 -12.45 -5.87
CA GLU A 149 0.67 -13.62 -5.78
C GLU A 149 -0.15 -14.89 -6.01
N GLN A 150 0.21 -15.65 -7.05
CA GLN A 150 -0.41 -16.93 -7.32
C GLN A 150 0.12 -17.96 -6.33
N ILE A 151 -0.64 -18.21 -5.25
CA ILE A 151 -0.35 -19.32 -4.35
C ILE A 151 -0.68 -20.61 -5.10
N MET A 152 0.33 -21.27 -5.66
CA MET A 152 0.18 -22.63 -6.17
C MET A 152 -0.14 -23.56 -5.00
N ARG A 153 -1.42 -23.89 -4.84
CA ARG A 153 -1.81 -24.98 -3.95
C ARG A 153 -1.28 -26.27 -4.57
N GLY A 154 -0.50 -27.02 -3.80
CA GLY A 154 -0.03 -28.34 -4.19
C GLY A 154 -1.21 -29.27 -4.57
N PRO A 155 -0.91 -30.36 -5.31
CA PRO A 155 -1.91 -31.27 -5.85
C PRO A 155 -2.84 -31.87 -4.78
#